data_AF-A0A2N0QN34-F1
#
_entry.id   AF-A0A2N0QN34-F1
#
_cell.length_a   1.000
_cell.length_b   1.000
_cell.length_c   1.000
_cell.angle_alpha   90.00
_cell.angle_beta   90.00
_cell.angle_gamma   90.00
#
_symmetry.space_group_name_H-M   'P 1'
#
loop_
_entity.id
_entity.type
_entity.pdbx_description
1 polymer ?
#
loop_
_entity_poly.entity_id
_entity_poly.type
_entity_poly.pdbx_seq_one_letter_code
_entity_poly.pdbx_strand_id
1 'polypeptide(L)'
;MNKKKRKASDVFNPDYEYVYGIVSTGTDWYFTLHSTEGIYSTSRTEYRISLTENTLKDSTELRKNVKRILEVIVGLLMDRASVSREPATKKRHVEEITNVL
;
A
#
# COMPACT_ATOMS: atom_id res chain seq x y z
N MET A 1 -2.36 -22.89 -25.08
CA MET A 1 -3.13 -21.99 -24.19
C MET A 1 -2.38 -20.66 -24.08
N ASN A 2 -2.75 -19.65 -24.88
CA ASN A 2 -2.06 -18.36 -24.89
C ASN A 2 -2.51 -17.50 -23.69
N LYS A 3 -1.62 -17.26 -22.74
CA LYS A 3 -1.86 -16.27 -21.67
C LYS A 3 -1.83 -14.87 -22.30
N LYS A 4 -3.00 -14.35 -22.65
CA LYS A 4 -3.17 -12.94 -23.07
C LYS A 4 -2.56 -12.04 -22.00
N LYS A 5 -1.59 -11.19 -22.36
CA LYS A 5 -1.03 -10.17 -21.47
C LYS A 5 -2.18 -9.23 -21.05
N ARG A 6 -2.48 -9.15 -19.75
CA ARG A 6 -3.50 -8.24 -19.21
C ARG A 6 -3.06 -6.79 -19.47
N LYS A 7 -3.96 -5.93 -19.94
CA LYS A 7 -3.65 -4.51 -20.13
C LYS A 7 -3.75 -3.80 -18.78
N ALA A 8 -2.97 -2.74 -18.57
CA ALA A 8 -3.01 -1.95 -17.34
C ALA A 8 -4.42 -1.39 -17.08
N SER A 9 -5.16 -1.04 -18.15
CA SER A 9 -6.57 -0.64 -18.10
C SER A 9 -7.52 -1.69 -17.52
N ASP A 10 -7.16 -2.97 -17.60
CA ASP A 10 -7.97 -4.07 -17.04
C ASP A 10 -7.70 -4.26 -15.53
N VAL A 11 -6.57 -3.76 -15.03
CA VAL A 11 -6.10 -3.90 -13.64
C VAL A 11 -6.40 -2.64 -12.82
N PHE A 12 -6.23 -1.47 -13.43
CA PHE A 12 -6.66 -0.19 -12.91
C PHE A 12 -8.04 0.11 -13.49
N ASN A 13 -9.07 -0.48 -12.89
CA ASN A 13 -10.44 -0.12 -13.25
C ASN A 13 -10.63 1.38 -12.95
N PRO A 14 -10.96 2.22 -13.94
CA PRO A 14 -11.24 3.64 -13.71
C PRO A 14 -12.41 3.88 -12.74
N ASP A 15 -13.21 2.86 -12.42
CA ASP A 15 -14.28 2.92 -11.41
C ASP A 15 -13.80 2.80 -9.95
N TYR A 16 -12.49 2.71 -9.70
CA TYR A 16 -11.97 2.79 -8.33
C TYR A 16 -11.78 4.25 -7.94
N GLU A 17 -12.57 4.66 -6.96
CA GLU A 17 -12.53 6.01 -6.38
C GLU A 17 -11.23 6.30 -5.63
N TYR A 18 -10.42 5.27 -5.37
CA TYR A 18 -9.11 5.40 -4.76
C TYR A 18 -8.10 4.33 -5.19
N VAL A 19 -6.81 4.63 -5.04
CA VAL A 19 -5.67 3.74 -5.33
C VAL A 19 -4.65 3.82 -4.19
N TYR A 20 -4.17 2.65 -3.74
CA TYR A 20 -3.01 2.57 -2.85
C TYR A 20 -1.70 2.78 -3.62
N GLY A 21 -0.82 3.62 -3.07
CA GLY A 21 0.51 3.92 -3.60
C GLY A 21 1.61 3.52 -2.63
N ILE A 22 2.80 3.25 -3.19
CA ILE A 22 4.03 3.02 -2.43
C ILE A 22 5.10 3.92 -3.02
N VAL A 23 5.72 4.75 -2.18
CA VAL A 23 6.85 5.61 -2.53
C VAL A 23 8.03 5.19 -1.67
N SER A 24 9.19 4.95 -2.27
CA SER A 24 10.38 4.56 -1.51
C SER A 24 11.66 5.15 -2.08
N THR A 25 12.59 5.50 -1.18
CA THR A 25 13.98 5.86 -1.48
C THR A 25 14.93 4.67 -1.36
N GLY A 26 14.40 3.47 -1.09
CA GLY A 26 15.15 2.26 -0.75
C GLY A 26 15.32 2.06 0.76
N THR A 27 15.53 3.14 1.52
CA THR A 27 15.58 3.11 2.99
C THR A 27 14.28 3.56 3.62
N ASP A 28 13.63 4.58 3.07
CA ASP A 28 12.38 5.12 3.60
C ASP A 28 11.23 4.65 2.71
N TRP A 29 10.13 4.28 3.35
CA TRP A 29 8.94 3.71 2.70
C TRP A 29 7.70 4.46 3.18
N TYR A 30 6.95 4.96 2.22
CA TYR A 30 5.69 5.69 2.42
C TYR A 30 4.57 4.94 1.71
N PHE A 31 3.48 4.74 2.42
CA PHE A 31 2.26 4.13 1.89
C PHE A 31 1.20 5.21 1.77
N THR A 32 0.64 5.36 0.58
CA THR A 32 -0.31 6.43 0.28
C THR A 32 -1.65 5.88 -0.18
N LEU A 33 -2.69 6.67 0.02
CA LEU A 33 -4.03 6.46 -0.52
C LEU A 33 -4.38 7.68 -1.36
N HIS A 34 -4.58 7.49 -2.65
CA HIS A 34 -4.98 8.54 -3.58
C HIS A 34 -6.47 8.38 -3.87
N SER A 35 -7.30 9.35 -3.50
CA SER A 35 -8.72 9.40 -3.89
C SER A 35 -9.00 10.63 -4.76
N THR A 36 -10.26 10.82 -5.14
CA THR A 36 -10.75 12.06 -5.77
C THR A 36 -10.63 13.29 -4.87
N GLU A 37 -10.57 13.10 -3.55
CA GLU A 37 -10.54 14.18 -2.56
C GLU A 37 -9.11 14.60 -2.16
N GLY A 38 -8.14 13.71 -2.30
CA GLY A 38 -6.76 14.02 -1.95
C GLY A 38 -5.83 12.83 -1.90
N ILE A 39 -4.62 13.09 -1.39
CA ILE A 39 -3.58 12.10 -1.14
C ILE A 39 -3.35 12.02 0.36
N TYR A 40 -3.52 10.83 0.92
CA TYR A 40 -3.41 10.57 2.34
C TYR A 40 -2.24 9.63 2.60
N SER A 41 -1.51 9.85 3.69
CA SER A 41 -0.52 8.88 4.18
C SER A 41 -1.26 7.82 4.99
N THR A 42 -1.09 6.54 4.67
CA THR A 42 -1.71 5.45 5.45
C THR A 42 -0.96 5.15 6.74
N SER A 43 0.12 5.88 7.05
CA SER A 43 0.87 5.72 8.30
C SER A 43 1.21 7.04 8.97
N ARG A 44 1.07 7.05 10.30
CA ARG A 44 1.52 8.14 11.19
C ARG A 44 3.02 8.11 11.49
N THR A 45 3.66 6.95 11.29
CA THR A 45 5.08 6.75 11.53
C THR A 45 5.77 6.29 10.25
N GLU A 46 7.04 6.66 10.12
CA GLU A 46 7.87 6.32 8.98
C GLU A 46 8.26 4.83 9.00
N TYR A 47 8.21 4.17 7.86
CA TYR A 47 8.78 2.83 7.70
C TYR A 47 10.19 2.96 7.15
N ARG A 48 11.18 2.63 7.98
CA ARG A 48 12.59 2.76 7.60
C ARG A 48 13.33 1.44 7.70
N ILE A 49 14.10 1.13 6.67
CA ILE A 49 15.08 0.06 6.64
C ILE A 49 16.47 0.71 6.64
N SER A 50 17.26 0.39 7.65
CA SER A 50 18.68 0.76 7.68
C SER A 50 19.49 -0.22 6.84
N LEU A 51 20.22 0.29 5.85
CA LEU A 51 21.11 -0.47 4.98
C LEU A 51 22.58 -0.16 5.29
N THR A 52 22.94 -0.15 6.57
CA THR A 52 24.34 0.04 6.99
C THR A 52 25.10 -1.29 6.98
N GLU A 53 26.43 -1.24 6.90
CA GLU A 53 27.29 -2.43 6.94
C GLU A 53 27.00 -3.31 8.17
N ASN A 54 26.76 -2.70 9.33
CA ASN A 54 26.43 -3.42 10.56
C ASN A 54 25.09 -4.15 10.46
N THR A 55 24.09 -3.54 9.83
CA THR A 55 22.77 -4.13 9.60
C THR A 55 22.81 -5.25 8.56
N LEU A 56 23.83 -5.29 7.70
CA LEU A 56 24.07 -6.39 6.77
C LEU A 56 24.82 -7.55 7.43
N LYS A 57 25.73 -7.27 8.39
CA LYS A 57 26.41 -8.29 9.20
C LYS A 57 25.46 -8.98 10.18
N ASP A 58 24.60 -8.22 10.85
CA ASP A 58 23.48 -8.74 11.64
C ASP A 58 22.15 -8.33 11.01
N SER A 59 21.62 -9.23 10.18
CA SER A 59 20.36 -9.02 9.45
C SER A 59 19.11 -9.13 10.32
N THR A 60 19.21 -9.32 11.64
CA THR A 60 18.04 -9.48 12.51
C THR A 60 17.09 -8.29 12.42
N GLU A 61 17.63 -7.08 12.52
CA GLU A 61 16.85 -5.85 12.44
C GLU A 61 16.33 -5.59 11.02
N LEU A 62 17.14 -5.90 10.00
CA LEU A 62 16.73 -5.85 8.60
C LEU A 62 15.50 -6.73 8.34
N ARG A 63 15.54 -7.98 8.80
CA ARG A 63 14.44 -8.95 8.62
C ARG A 63 13.16 -8.48 9.32
N LYS A 64 13.27 -7.91 10.53
CA LYS A 64 12.11 -7.37 11.26
C LYS A 64 11.45 -6.21 10.49
N ASN A 65 12.25 -5.26 10.02
CA ASN A 65 11.72 -4.09 9.30
C ASN A 65 11.16 -4.46 7.93
N VAL A 66 11.81 -5.37 7.19
CA VAL A 66 11.28 -5.92 5.92
C VAL A 66 9.97 -6.66 6.16
N LYS A 67 9.89 -7.50 7.21
CA LYS A 67 8.65 -8.20 7.57
C LYS A 67 7.51 -7.21 7.84
N ARG A 68 7.77 -6.15 8.62
CA ARG A 68 6.78 -5.12 8.93
C ARG A 68 6.26 -4.42 7.66
N ILE A 69 7.13 -4.10 6.72
CA ILE A 69 6.74 -3.51 5.42
C ILE A 69 5.88 -4.49 4.61
N LEU A 70 6.25 -5.77 4.56
CA LEU A 70 5.47 -6.79 3.87
C LEU A 70 4.08 -6.99 4.50
N GLU A 71 3.97 -6.93 5.83
CA GLU A 71 2.69 -7.00 6.54
C GLU A 71 1.76 -5.86 6.14
N VAL A 72 2.28 -4.64 6.00
CA VAL A 72 1.51 -3.49 5.49
C VAL A 72 1.05 -3.73 4.07
N ILE A 73 1.94 -4.17 3.17
CA ILE A 73 1.59 -4.46 1.77
C ILE A 73 0.48 -5.51 1.69
N VAL A 74 0.59 -6.60 2.47
CA VAL A 74 -0.45 -7.63 2.53
C VAL A 74 -1.75 -7.06 3.06
N GLY A 75 -1.73 -6.23 4.12
CA GLY A 75 -2.90 -5.56 4.65
C GLY A 75 -3.63 -4.73 3.60
N LEU A 76 -2.91 -3.89 2.85
CA LEU A 76 -3.47 -3.06 1.78
C LEU A 76 -4.05 -3.90 0.62
N LEU A 77 -3.41 -5.02 0.29
CA LEU A 77 -3.91 -5.94 -0.74
C LEU A 77 -5.19 -6.66 -0.30
N MET A 78 -5.24 -7.10 0.96
CA MET A 78 -6.41 -7.78 1.52
C MET A 78 -7.59 -6.83 1.68
N ASP A 79 -7.35 -5.59 2.12
CA ASP A 79 -8.33 -4.52 2.17
C ASP A 79 -8.94 -4.26 0.79
N ARG A 80 -8.10 -4.12 -0.24
CA ARG A 80 -8.58 -3.94 -1.61
C ARG A 80 -9.38 -5.15 -2.13
N ALA A 81 -9.05 -6.36 -1.70
CA ALA A 81 -9.74 -7.57 -2.11
C ALA A 81 -11.09 -7.77 -1.40
N SER A 82 -11.24 -7.27 -0.18
CA SER A 82 -12.48 -7.39 0.62
C SER A 82 -13.52 -6.31 0.34
N VAL A 83 -13.12 -5.17 -0.22
CA VAL A 83 -14.04 -4.05 -0.51
C VAL A 83 -15.02 -4.40 -1.62
N SER A 84 -16.32 -4.22 -1.33
CA SER A 84 -17.40 -4.34 -2.32
C SER A 84 -17.18 -3.37 -3.48
N ARG A 85 -17.52 -3.81 -4.70
CA ARG A 85 -17.39 -2.97 -5.91
C ARG A 85 -18.43 -1.85 -5.98
N GLU A 86 -19.40 -1.82 -5.07
CA GLU A 86 -20.45 -0.80 -5.02
C GLU A 86 -19.89 0.59 -4.65
N PRO A 87 -20.28 1.66 -5.38
CA PRO A 87 -19.77 3.02 -5.13
C PRO A 87 -20.00 3.54 -3.71
N ALA A 88 -21.17 3.29 -3.12
CA ALA A 88 -21.49 3.78 -1.78
C ALA A 88 -20.60 3.13 -0.70
N THR A 89 -20.29 1.84 -0.85
CA THR A 89 -19.36 1.14 0.05
C THR A 89 -17.95 1.66 -0.09
N LYS A 90 -17.51 2.02 -1.31
CA LYS A 90 -16.17 2.58 -1.56
C LYS A 90 -15.98 3.95 -0.90
N LYS A 91 -16.93 4.87 -1.06
CA LYS A 91 -16.89 6.20 -0.42
C LYS A 91 -16.76 6.10 1.09
N ARG A 92 -17.68 5.32 1.69
CA ARG A 92 -17.68 5.07 3.13
C ARG A 92 -16.37 4.45 3.61
N HIS A 93 -15.78 3.54 2.82
CA HIS A 93 -14.50 2.93 3.16
C HIS A 93 -13.34 3.94 3.16
N VAL A 94 -13.31 4.86 2.18
CA VAL A 94 -12.33 5.94 2.16
C VAL A 94 -12.48 6.83 3.39
N GLU A 95 -13.71 7.23 3.73
CA GLU A 95 -14.01 8.02 4.94
C GLU A 95 -13.59 7.29 6.22
N GLU A 96 -13.81 5.98 6.31
CA GLU A 96 -13.40 5.15 7.46
C GLU A 96 -11.86 5.08 7.57
N ILE A 97 -11.13 4.98 6.45
CA ILE A 97 -9.67 5.01 6.46
C ILE A 97 -9.15 6.39 6.86
N THR A 98 -9.66 7.48 6.27
CA THR A 98 -9.17 8.83 6.53
C THR A 98 -9.52 9.36 7.92
N ASN A 99 -10.62 8.94 8.53
CA ASN A 99 -10.97 9.33 9.91
C ASN A 99 -10.08 8.67 10.97
N VAL A 100 -9.38 7.58 10.64
CA VAL A 100 -8.50 6.84 11.54
C VAL A 100 -7.03 7.25 11.40
N LEU A 101 -6.67 7.94 10.30
CA LEU A 101 -5.36 8.50 10.03
C LEU A 101 -5.17 9.86 10.73
#